data_AF-X0VFD3-F1
#
_entry.id   AF-X0VFD3-F1
#
_cell.length_a   1.000
_cell.length_b   1.000
_cell.length_c   1.000
_cell.angle_alpha   90.00
_cell.angle_beta   90.00
_cell.angle_gamma   90.00
#
_symmetry.space_group_name_H-M   'P 1'
#
loop_
_entity.id
_entity.type
_entity.pdbx_description
1 polymer ?
#
loop_
_entity_poly.entity_id
_entity_poly.type
_entity_poly.pdbx_seq_one_letter_code
_entity_poly.pdbx_strand_id
1 'polypeptide(L)'
;MRNTQIPLFTPETEWVMPDSLKDLKGYKEIAIDLETNDPNLLSLGSANVAGDGHIVGVAVAVDGWKGYYPVAHEGGGNMDKKLVYSWLQDILNQTDTTFIFHNAMYDVCW
;
A
#
# COMPACT_ATOMS: atom_id res chain seq x y z
N MET A 1 13.42 3.21 -21.35
CA MET A 1 11.98 3.32 -21.00
C MET A 1 11.35 1.99 -21.36
N ARG A 2 10.75 1.27 -20.40
CA ARG A 2 9.96 0.07 -20.74
C ARG A 2 8.69 0.57 -21.42
N ASN A 3 8.40 0.08 -22.62
CA ASN A 3 7.12 0.34 -23.29
C ASN A 3 6.06 -0.50 -22.59
N THR A 4 5.43 0.06 -21.56
CA THR A 4 4.27 -0.55 -20.92
C THR A 4 3.10 -0.47 -21.91
N GLN A 5 2.79 -1.57 -22.58
CA GLN A 5 1.62 -1.68 -23.46
C GLN A 5 0.37 -1.60 -22.59
N ILE A 6 -0.40 -0.52 -22.73
CA ILE A 6 -1.71 -0.42 -22.10
C ILE A 6 -2.63 -1.44 -22.80
N PRO A 7 -3.27 -2.36 -22.06
CA PRO A 7 -4.13 -3.36 -22.66
C PRO A 7 -5.33 -2.69 -23.35
N LEU A 8 -5.69 -3.20 -24.53
CA LEU A 8 -6.83 -2.71 -25.31
C LEU A 8 -8.17 -2.95 -24.60
N PHE A 9 -8.23 -3.95 -23.73
CA PHE A 9 -9.38 -4.30 -22.91
C PHE A 9 -8.99 -4.23 -21.44
N THR A 10 -9.82 -3.60 -20.61
CA THR A 10 -9.65 -3.63 -19.15
C THR A 10 -9.90 -5.06 -18.67
N PRO A 11 -8.96 -5.68 -17.94
CA PRO A 11 -9.20 -7.01 -17.37
C PRO A 11 -10.37 -6.94 -16.37
N GLU A 12 -11.17 -8.01 -16.33
CA GLU A 12 -12.18 -8.15 -15.28
C GLU A 12 -11.48 -8.22 -13.92
N THR A 13 -11.93 -7.40 -12.98
CA THR A 13 -11.42 -7.35 -11.62
C THR A 13 -12.58 -7.31 -10.65
N GLU A 14 -12.55 -8.17 -9.64
CA GLU A 14 -13.48 -8.11 -8.49
C GLU A 14 -13.11 -6.97 -7.53
N TRP A 15 -11.87 -6.49 -7.63
CA TRP A 15 -11.39 -5.39 -6.82
C TRP A 15 -11.88 -4.05 -7.37
N VAL A 16 -12.48 -3.25 -6.48
CA VAL A 16 -12.89 -1.87 -6.73
C VAL A 16 -12.08 -0.97 -5.81
N MET A 17 -11.49 0.09 -6.37
CA MET A 17 -10.80 1.10 -5.57
C MET A 17 -11.76 1.67 -4.53
N PRO A 18 -11.38 1.75 -3.24
CA PRO A 18 -12.23 2.39 -2.24
C PRO A 18 -12.50 3.86 -2.60
N ASP A 19 -13.77 4.26 -2.58
CA ASP A 19 -14.20 5.63 -2.88
C ASP A 19 -13.84 6.62 -1.75
N SER A 20 -13.40 6.10 -0.60
CA SER A 20 -13.10 6.89 0.60
C SER A 20 -12.07 6.20 1.47
N LEU A 21 -11.41 7.00 2.32
CA LEU A 21 -10.56 6.50 3.40
C LEU A 21 -11.45 6.04 4.55
N LYS A 22 -11.39 4.76 4.88
CA LYS A 22 -12.20 4.17 5.95
C LYS A 22 -11.72 4.65 7.33
N ASP A 23 -12.65 5.03 8.21
CA ASP A 23 -12.33 5.23 9.62
C ASP A 23 -12.07 3.87 10.30
N LEU A 24 -10.83 3.68 10.74
CA LEU A 24 -10.37 2.46 11.45
C LEU A 24 -10.07 2.73 12.93
N LYS A 25 -10.56 3.85 13.47
CA LYS A 25 -10.36 4.18 14.88
C LYS A 25 -11.01 3.12 15.78
N GLY A 26 -10.23 2.60 16.73
CA GLY A 26 -10.70 1.67 17.76
C GLY A 26 -10.68 0.19 17.36
N TYR A 27 -10.32 -0.14 16.12
CA TYR A 27 -10.06 -1.53 15.74
C TYR A 27 -8.84 -2.07 16.51
N LYS A 28 -8.95 -3.30 17.01
CA LYS A 28 -7.93 -3.92 17.88
C LYS A 28 -6.84 -4.62 17.11
N GLU A 29 -7.15 -5.12 15.92
CA GLU A 29 -6.21 -5.77 15.02
C GLU A 29 -6.39 -5.16 13.64
N ILE A 30 -5.29 -4.67 13.07
CA ILE A 30 -5.28 -4.10 11.73
C ILE A 30 -4.09 -4.72 11.00
N ALA A 31 -4.37 -5.41 9.89
CA ALA A 31 -3.32 -5.91 9.00
C ALA A 31 -2.96 -4.84 7.97
N ILE A 32 -1.67 -4.63 7.75
CA ILE A 32 -1.13 -3.66 6.79
C ILE A 32 -0.09 -4.37 5.92
N ASP A 33 -0.06 -4.05 4.64
CA ASP A 33 0.87 -4.59 3.66
C ASP A 33 1.18 -3.52 2.60
N LEU A 34 2.44 -3.38 2.18
CA LEU A 34 2.88 -2.39 1.20
C LEU A 34 3.19 -3.04 -0.15
N GLU A 35 2.70 -2.43 -1.21
CA GLU A 35 3.14 -2.73 -2.57
C GLU A 35 4.19 -1.71 -2.98
N THR A 36 5.32 -2.16 -3.54
CA THR A 36 6.48 -1.32 -3.81
C THR A 36 7.02 -1.52 -5.23
N ASN A 37 7.62 -0.47 -5.77
CA ASN A 37 8.56 -0.58 -6.88
C ASN A 37 9.96 -0.67 -6.28
N ASP A 38 10.46 -1.89 -6.15
CA ASP A 38 11.77 -2.24 -5.58
C ASP A 38 12.59 -3.01 -6.62
N PRO A 39 13.14 -2.32 -7.63
CA PRO A 39 13.65 -2.94 -8.85
C PRO A 39 14.92 -3.78 -8.63
N ASN A 40 15.66 -3.49 -7.55
CA ASN A 40 16.96 -4.09 -7.25
C ASN A 40 16.94 -4.93 -5.97
N LEU A 41 15.75 -5.29 -5.45
CA LEU A 41 15.56 -6.04 -4.20
C LEU A 41 16.50 -7.24 -4.05
N LEU A 42 16.63 -8.04 -5.11
CA LEU A 42 17.43 -9.27 -5.09
C LEU A 42 18.95 -9.03 -5.13
N SER A 43 19.38 -7.85 -5.57
CA SER A 43 20.81 -7.50 -5.75
C SER A 43 21.35 -6.56 -4.69
N LEU A 44 20.56 -5.58 -4.25
CA LEU A 44 20.97 -4.52 -3.32
C LEU A 44 20.25 -4.62 -1.96
N GLY A 45 19.28 -5.52 -1.84
CA GLY A 45 18.34 -5.52 -0.71
C GLY A 45 17.24 -4.48 -0.91
N SER A 46 16.46 -4.24 0.15
CA SER A 46 15.30 -3.34 0.10
C SER A 46 15.67 -1.94 -0.40
N ALA A 47 14.90 -1.46 -1.37
CA ALA A 47 15.05 -0.12 -1.92
C ALA A 47 14.78 1.00 -0.91
N ASN A 48 14.12 0.72 0.21
CA ASN A 48 14.04 1.69 1.32
C ASN A 48 15.43 2.04 1.88
N VAL A 49 16.31 1.04 1.97
CA VAL A 49 17.68 1.21 2.47
C VAL A 49 18.62 1.65 1.35
N ALA A 50 18.47 1.08 0.15
CA ALA A 50 19.31 1.39 -1.00
C ALA A 50 18.97 2.74 -1.67
N GLY A 51 17.78 3.29 -1.40
CA GLY A 51 17.35 4.61 -1.88
C GLY A 51 16.85 4.64 -3.33
N ASP A 52 16.42 3.50 -3.88
CA ASP A 52 16.11 3.32 -5.31
C ASP A 52 14.74 2.68 -5.59
N GLY A 53 13.71 3.15 -4.90
CA GLY A 53 12.35 2.66 -5.08
C GLY A 53 11.29 3.56 -4.44
N HIS A 54 10.04 3.10 -4.46
CA HIS A 54 8.93 3.82 -3.83
C HIS A 54 7.74 2.90 -3.52
N ILE A 55 6.95 3.27 -2.54
CA ILE A 55 5.62 2.67 -2.29
C ILE A 55 4.69 3.00 -3.46
N VAL A 56 4.07 1.94 -3.99
CA VAL A 56 3.11 1.94 -5.10
C VAL A 56 1.67 1.88 -4.59
N GLY A 57 1.43 1.21 -3.46
CA GLY A 57 0.12 1.16 -2.81
C GLY A 57 0.18 0.65 -1.39
N VAL A 58 -0.91 0.84 -0.65
CA VAL A 58 -1.07 0.39 0.74
C VAL A 58 -2.31 -0.49 0.80
N ALA A 59 -2.18 -1.73 1.27
CA ALA A 59 -3.30 -2.58 1.62
C ALA A 59 -3.56 -2.54 3.13
N VAL A 60 -4.83 -2.48 3.52
CA VAL A 60 -5.24 -2.51 4.93
C VAL A 60 -6.44 -3.45 5.09
N ALA A 61 -6.41 -4.28 6.13
CA ALA A 61 -7.51 -5.17 6.46
C ALA A 61 -7.83 -5.17 7.96
N VAL A 62 -9.11 -5.35 8.25
CA VAL A 62 -9.67 -5.59 9.59
C VAL A 62 -10.71 -6.71 9.47
N ASP A 63 -11.27 -7.16 10.59
CA ASP A 63 -12.33 -8.15 10.53
C ASP A 63 -13.50 -7.71 9.61
N GLY A 64 -13.89 -8.58 8.69
CA GLY A 64 -14.96 -8.35 7.71
C GLY A 64 -14.68 -7.29 6.63
N TRP A 65 -13.48 -6.69 6.55
CA TRP A 65 -13.19 -5.67 5.54
C TRP A 65 -11.71 -5.61 5.14
N LYS A 66 -11.46 -5.39 3.84
CA LYS A 66 -10.14 -5.08 3.31
C LYS A 66 -10.25 -3.99 2.25
N GLY A 67 -9.20 -3.18 2.12
CA GLY A 67 -9.08 -2.14 1.10
C GLY A 67 -7.63 -2.03 0.61
N TYR A 68 -7.49 -1.58 -0.64
CA TYR A 68 -6.19 -1.27 -1.24
C TYR A 68 -6.22 0.15 -1.75
N TYR A 69 -5.13 0.89 -1.55
CA TYR A 69 -5.04 2.32 -1.81
C TYR A 69 -3.82 2.56 -2.73
N PRO A 70 -4.01 2.57 -4.06
CA PRO A 70 -2.92 2.82 -5.00
C PRO A 70 -2.48 4.29 -4.93
N VAL A 71 -1.17 4.54 -4.92
CA VAL A 71 -0.61 5.90 -4.84
C VAL A 71 0.42 6.22 -5.92
N ALA A 72 1.02 5.21 -6.57
CA ALA A 72 2.03 5.41 -7.60
C ALA A 72 2.08 4.29 -8.67
N HIS A 73 0.93 3.75 -9.07
CA HIS A 73 0.82 2.87 -10.24
C HIS A 73 1.22 3.64 -11.51
N GLU A 74 2.12 3.06 -12.31
CA GLU A 74 2.53 3.63 -13.61
C GLU A 74 1.36 3.75 -14.60
N GLY A 75 0.36 2.86 -14.48
CA GLY A 75 -0.84 2.84 -15.32
C GLY A 75 -1.93 3.85 -14.91
N GLY A 76 -1.71 4.65 -13.85
CA GLY A 76 -2.71 5.55 -13.30
C GLY A 76 -3.67 4.87 -12.32
N GLY A 77 -4.82 5.50 -12.05
CA GLY A 77 -5.76 5.03 -11.01
C GLY A 77 -5.31 5.34 -9.57
N ASN A 78 -4.38 6.28 -9.41
CA ASN A 78 -3.81 6.63 -8.11
C ASN A 78 -4.72 7.56 -7.32
N MET A 79 -4.77 7.33 -6.00
CA MET A 79 -5.26 8.28 -5.02
C MET A 79 -4.20 9.32 -4.69
N ASP A 80 -4.61 10.42 -4.05
CA ASP A 80 -3.67 11.42 -3.55
C ASP A 80 -2.75 10.80 -2.49
N LYS A 81 -1.46 10.72 -2.81
CA LYS A 81 -0.42 10.11 -1.96
C LYS A 81 -0.36 10.74 -0.56
N LYS A 82 -0.49 12.06 -0.46
CA LYS A 82 -0.41 12.75 0.85
C LYS A 82 -1.62 12.42 1.70
N LEU A 83 -2.80 12.35 1.09
CA LEU A 83 -4.03 11.99 1.75
C LEU A 83 -3.97 10.56 2.31
N VAL A 84 -3.54 9.60 1.49
CA VAL A 84 -3.39 8.19 1.93
C VAL A 84 -2.35 8.06 3.05
N TYR A 85 -1.21 8.75 2.96
CA TYR A 85 -0.17 8.65 3.98
C TYR A 85 -0.56 9.32 5.30
N SER A 86 -1.24 10.47 5.24
CA SER A 86 -1.78 11.10 6.46
C SER A 86 -2.78 10.18 7.15
N TRP A 87 -3.67 9.55 6.39
CA TRP A 87 -4.63 8.59 6.92
C TRP A 87 -3.96 7.35 7.52
N LEU A 88 -2.96 6.78 6.84
CA LEU A 88 -2.19 5.66 7.36
C LEU A 88 -1.46 6.04 8.65
N GLN A 89 -0.88 7.24 8.72
CA GLN A 89 -0.24 7.76 9.93
C GLN A 89 -1.23 7.88 11.08
N ASP A 90 -2.45 8.39 10.84
CA ASP A 90 -3.50 8.48 11.86
C ASP A 90 -3.89 7.09 12.40
N ILE A 91 -3.93 6.08 11.53
CA ILE A 91 -4.16 4.69 11.92
C ILE A 91 -3.02 4.17 12.79
N LEU A 92 -1.77 4.37 12.37
CA LEU A 92 -0.56 3.89 13.05
C LEU A 92 -0.30 4.60 14.38
N ASN A 93 -0.83 5.81 14.57
CA ASN A 93 -0.73 6.55 15.83
C ASN A 93 -1.62 5.98 16.96
N GLN A 94 -2.47 5.00 16.68
CA GLN A 94 -3.31 4.36 17.69
C GLN A 94 -2.45 3.53 18.67
N THR A 95 -2.61 3.77 19.97
CA THR A 95 -1.79 3.12 21.02
C THR A 95 -2.29 1.74 21.43
N ASP A 96 -3.58 1.46 21.20
CA ASP A 96 -4.27 0.26 21.71
C ASP A 96 -4.72 -0.67 20.55
N THR A 97 -3.87 -0.75 19.52
CA THR A 97 -4.07 -1.53 18.30
C THR A 97 -2.86 -2.40 18.02
N THR A 98 -3.09 -3.68 17.74
CA THR A 98 -2.07 -4.60 17.23
C THR A 98 -2.01 -4.50 15.72
N PHE A 99 -0.84 -4.11 15.19
CA PHE A 99 -0.60 -4.11 13.75
C PHE A 99 0.00 -5.44 13.32
N ILE A 100 -0.60 -6.03 12.28
CA ILE A 100 -0.24 -7.35 11.76
C ILE A 100 0.37 -7.17 10.38
N PHE A 101 1.51 -7.81 10.15
CA PHE A 101 2.22 -7.78 8.87
C PHE A 101 2.73 -9.19 8.57
N HIS A 102 2.91 -9.49 7.29
CA HIS A 102 3.67 -10.66 6.87
C HIS A 102 5.06 -10.20 6.45
N ASN A 103 6.09 -10.48 7.27
CA ASN A 103 7.44 -9.91 7.15
C ASN A 103 7.50 -8.39 7.46
N ALA A 104 7.00 -8.02 8.64
CA ALA A 104 6.89 -6.64 9.13
C ALA A 104 8.13 -5.75 8.90
N MET A 105 9.34 -6.31 8.97
CA MET A 105 10.57 -5.53 8.76
C MET A 105 10.66 -4.93 7.36
N TYR A 106 10.06 -5.54 6.35
CA TYR A 106 10.05 -4.95 5.02
C TYR A 106 9.14 -3.71 5.01
N ASP A 107 7.87 -3.87 5.41
CA ASP A 107 6.87 -2.80 5.37
C ASP A 107 7.19 -1.63 6.29
N VAL A 108 7.56 -1.91 7.54
CA VAL A 108 7.80 -0.88 8.58
C VAL A 108 9.03 -0.04 8.29
N CYS A 109 9.97 -0.56 7.49
CA CYS A 109 11.16 0.19 7.15
C CYS A 109 10.89 1.27 6.10
N TRP A 110 9.95 1.05 5.17
CA TRP A 110 9.55 2.03 4.14
C TRP A 110 8.88 3.28 4.71
#